data_AF-A0A923TDD2-F1
#
_entry.id   AF-A0A923TDD2-F1
#
_cell.length_a   1.000
_cell.length_b   1.000
_cell.length_c   1.000
_cell.angle_alpha   90.00
_cell.angle_beta   90.00
_cell.angle_gamma   90.00
#
_symmetry.space_group_name_H-M   'P 1'
#
loop_
_entity.id
_entity.type
_entity.pdbx_description
1 polymer ?
#
loop_
_entity_poly.entity_id
_entity_poly.type
_entity_poly.pdbx_seq_one_letter_code
_entity_poly.pdbx_strand_id
1 'polypeptide(L)' 'MNKLCIFVGTTIGGYVGWWAGEQLGFEFFVNFLLSGVGSILGVYAGWKLARKLNE' A
#
# COMPACT_ATOMS: atom_id res chain seq x y z
N MET A 1 14.91 10.42 1.59
CA MET A 1 14.28 9.16 2.07
C MET A 1 12.78 9.08 1.77
N ASN A 2 12.02 10.19 1.84
CA ASN A 2 10.57 10.23 1.58
C ASN A 2 10.07 9.47 0.35
N LYS A 3 10.61 9.75 -0.85
CA LYS A 3 10.11 9.13 -2.10
C LYS A 3 10.29 7.61 -2.11
N LEU A 4 11.39 7.11 -1.57
CA LEU A 4 11.70 5.68 -1.48
C LEU A 4 10.78 4.97 -0.49
N CYS A 5 10.58 5.52 0.71
CA CYS A 5 9.68 4.92 1.69
C CYS A 5 8.22 4.96 1.22
N ILE A 6 7.81 6.03 0.53
CA ILE A 6 6.49 6.09 -0.10
C ILE A 6 6.36 5.01 -1.16
N PHE A 7 7.34 4.87 -2.07
CA PHE A 7 7.34 3.86 -3.13
C PHE A 7 7.24 2.43 -2.56
N VAL A 8 8.06 2.11 -1.56
CA VAL A 8 8.03 0.82 -0.86
C VAL A 8 6.68 0.64 -0.16
N GLY A 9 6.19 1.67 0.53
CA GLY A 9 4.89 1.65 1.21
C GLY A 9 3.73 1.37 0.25
N THR A 10 3.67 2.06 -0.89
CA THR A 10 2.67 1.80 -1.94
C THR A 10 2.75 0.39 -2.49
N THR A 11 3.96 -0.12 -2.73
CA THR A 11 4.16 -1.46 -3.30
C THR A 11 3.66 -2.54 -2.35
N ILE A 12 4.06 -2.45 -1.06
CA ILE A 12 3.62 -3.39 -0.03
C ILE A 12 2.12 -3.24 0.23
N GLY A 13 1.63 -2.01 0.35
CA GLY A 13 0.22 -1.74 0.60
C GLY A 13 -0.69 -2.26 -0.51
N GLY A 14 -0.31 -2.04 -1.77
CA GLY A 14 -1.04 -2.54 -2.93
C GLY A 14 -1.00 -4.06 -3.05
N TYR A 15 0.15 -4.68 -2.76
CA TYR A 15 0.28 -6.14 -2.76
C TYR A 15 -0.57 -6.79 -1.65
N VAL A 16 -0.52 -6.26 -0.44
CA VAL A 16 -1.34 -6.74 0.69
C VAL A 16 -2.82 -6.54 0.42
N GLY A 17 -3.22 -5.41 -0.18
CA GLY A 17 -4.60 -5.17 -0.58
C GLY A 17 -5.09 -6.19 -1.61
N TRP A 18 -4.28 -6.50 -2.62
CA TRP A 18 -4.60 -7.52 -3.61
C TRP A 18 -4.72 -8.92 -2.98
N TRP A 19 -3.71 -9.31 -2.19
CA TRP A 19 -3.69 -10.61 -1.51
C TRP A 19 -4.87 -10.79 -0.56
N ALA A 20 -5.25 -9.75 0.18
CA ALA A 20 -6.45 -9.77 1.02
C ALA A 20 -7.73 -9.95 0.19
N GLY A 21 -7.80 -9.33 -1.00
CA GLY A 21 -8.92 -9.52 -1.92
C GLY A 21 -9.03 -10.94 -2.45
N GLU A 22 -7.91 -11.55 -2.87
CA GLU A 22 -7.86 -12.94 -3.31
C GLU A 22 -8.29 -13.92 -2.22
N GLN A 23 -7.86 -13.70 -0.98
CA GLN A 23 -8.23 -14.55 0.16
C GLN A 23 -9.72 -14.47 0.52
N LEU A 24 -10.39 -13.36 0.18
CA LEU A 24 -11.82 -13.17 0.39
C LEU A 24 -12.67 -13.66 -0.79
N GLY A 25 -12.03 -14.21 -1.84
CA GLY A 25 -12.71 -14.72 -3.03
C GLY A 25 -13.30 -13.62 -3.92
N PHE A 26 -12.81 -12.39 -3.78
CA PHE A 26 -13.29 -11.26 -4.56
C PHE A 26 -12.79 -11.32 -6.01
N GLU A 27 -13.62 -10.81 -6.93
CA GLU A 27 -13.28 -10.72 -8.35
C GLU A 27 -12.23 -9.63 -8.63
N PHE A 28 -11.63 -9.69 -9.81
CA PHE A 28 -10.56 -8.81 -10.27
C PHE A 28 -10.79 -7.32 -9.95
N PHE A 29 -12.00 -6.81 -10.19
CA PHE A 29 -12.29 -5.39 -9.98
C PHE A 29 -12.24 -4.98 -8.51
N VAL A 30 -12.70 -5.86 -7.62
CA VAL A 30 -12.68 -5.62 -6.18
C VAL A 30 -11.25 -5.77 -5.65
N ASN A 31 -10.47 -6.74 -6.14
CA ASN A 31 -9.04 -6.88 -5.80
C ASN A 31 -8.23 -5.67 -6.27
N PHE A 32 -8.56 -5.12 -7.45
CA PHE A 32 -7.97 -3.90 -7.96
C PHE A 32 -8.29 -2.69 -7.07
N LEU A 33 -9.54 -2.54 -6.64
CA LEU A 33 -9.94 -1.48 -5.71
C LEU A 33 -9.25 -1.62 -4.35
N LEU A 34 -9.21 -2.84 -3.79
CA LEU A 34 -8.50 -3.13 -2.53
C LEU A 34 -7.00 -2.85 -2.64
N SER A 35 -6.38 -3.20 -3.74
CA SER A 35 -4.97 -2.88 -4.02
C SER A 35 -4.77 -1.37 -4.16
N GLY A 36 -5.69 -0.64 -4.79
CA GLY A 36 -5.68 0.82 -4.84
C GLY A 36 -5.76 1.46 -3.45
N VAL A 37 -6.70 1.02 -2.61
CA VAL A 37 -6.85 1.48 -1.22
C VAL A 37 -5.59 1.16 -0.41
N GLY A 38 -5.09 -0.07 -0.54
CA GLY A 38 -3.85 -0.50 0.11
C GLY A 38 -2.66 0.34 -0.31
N SER A 39 -2.56 0.71 -1.58
CA SER A 39 -1.50 1.58 -2.10
C SER A 39 -1.58 2.99 -1.49
N ILE A 40 -2.78 3.57 -1.38
CA ILE A 40 -2.99 4.89 -0.75
C ILE A 40 -2.59 4.86 0.73
N LEU A 41 -2.99 3.82 1.46
CA LEU A 41 -2.55 3.60 2.85
C LEU A 41 -1.03 3.44 2.92
N GLY A 42 -0.44 2.76 1.94
CA GLY A 42 0.99 2.62 1.74
C GLY A 42 1.72 3.95 1.57
N VAL A 43 1.17 4.91 0.80
CA VAL A 43 1.71 6.26 0.69
C VAL A 43 1.77 6.93 2.06
N TYR A 44 0.65 6.89 2.80
CA TYR A 44 0.57 7.54 4.11
C TYR A 44 1.55 6.93 5.12
N ALA A 45 1.60 5.60 5.20
CA ALA A 45 2.51 4.88 6.07
C ALA A 45 3.98 5.15 5.70
N GLY A 46 4.31 5.10 4.40
CA GLY A 46 5.65 5.37 3.88
C GLY A 46 6.11 6.81 4.13
N TRP A 47 5.21 7.79 3.97
CA TRP A 47 5.49 9.19 4.30
C TRP A 47 5.72 9.39 5.81
N LYS A 48 4.89 8.77 6.65
CA LYS A 48 5.02 8.86 8.11
C LYS A 48 6.33 8.23 8.60
N LEU A 49 6.71 7.08 8.06
CA LEU A 49 7.99 6.40 8.34
C LEU A 49 9.18 7.25 7.92
N ALA A 50 9.15 7.80 6.70
CA ALA A 50 10.26 8.61 6.22
C ALA A 50 10.44 9.92 6.98
N ARG A 51 9.37 10.53 7.49
CA ARG A 51 9.48 11.65 8.43
C ARG A 51 10.23 11.26 9.70
N LYS A 52 9.87 10.13 10.31
CA LYS A 52 10.54 9.62 11.52
C LYS A 52 12.01 9.28 11.30
N LEU A 53 12.37 8.85 10.09
CA LEU A 53 13.74 8.46 9.74
C LEU A 53 14.63 9.66 9.37
N ASN A 54 14.02 10.84 9.20
CA ASN A 54 14.70 12.08 8.82
C ASN A 54 14.78 13.07 10.00
N GLU A 55 14.24 12.68 11.17
CA GLU A 55 14.49 13.26 12.50
C GLU A 55 15.75 12.62 13.10
#